data_AF-A0AAV6BRS4-F1
#
_entry.id   AF-A0AAV6BRS4-F1
#
_cell.length_a   1.000
_cell.length_b   1.000
_cell.length_c   1.000
_cell.angle_alpha   90.00
_cell.angle_beta   90.00
_cell.angle_gamma   90.00
#
_symmetry.space_group_name_H-M   'P 1'
#
loop_
_entity.id
_entity.type
_entity.pdbx_description
1 polymer ?
#
loop_
_entity_poly.entity_id
_entity_poly.type
_entity_poly.pdbx_seq_one_letter_code
_entity_poly.pdbx_strand_id
1 'polypeptide(L)'
;MGGKLTVYVVDDSRTQAEITRALLEKAGHEVIISTSSQEALARIPGVPPDLVLFDLMMPGLDGYELCRRLRAMPELATTKLVVVSSKAYPFERKRAFEMGADAYFVKPLSPATFAGDVERLVAGILTLTFWGVRGTLPVSRPDARRYGGNTLSLSIDFPDGRLFVFDAGTGIRALSDALLAAGRSRLDARILISHPHWDHINALPFFVPFYMQGNRFEVCGPTHGDIDMRGLINAQMNSVYFPITTREFAADVQYRDLAEGSYDIGGVPVRTMLLTHPGNCLGYRLEHAGRSICYVTDNELYPVDSPSRSDEYVERLAEFCRDADALITDCTYGDAEYPRYMHWGHSSVSQVAELAWRARVRTLYLVHHDPSQNDDAIDAKLAGVQTWLAGHSAETRVIAPVERAHVEI
;
A
#
# COMPACT_ATOMS: atom_id res chain seq x y z
N MET A 1 11.14 2.45 -18.76
CA MET A 1 10.73 3.75 -19.33
C MET A 1 9.34 3.54 -19.88
N GLY A 2 8.36 4.26 -19.34
CA GLY A 2 6.98 4.20 -19.82
C GLY A 2 6.88 4.63 -21.29
N GLY A 3 5.78 4.28 -21.94
CA GLY A 3 5.51 4.76 -23.30
C GLY A 3 5.45 6.30 -23.37
N LYS A 4 5.60 6.85 -24.58
CA LYS A 4 5.42 8.29 -24.82
C LYS A 4 3.98 8.69 -24.48
N LEU A 5 3.81 9.56 -23.48
CA LEU A 5 2.52 10.13 -23.08
C LEU A 5 2.21 11.41 -23.87
N THR A 6 0.93 11.66 -24.11
CA THR A 6 0.39 12.96 -24.52
C THR A 6 -0.17 13.67 -23.29
N VAL A 7 0.45 14.79 -22.90
CA VAL A 7 0.11 15.55 -21.70
C VAL A 7 -0.40 16.94 -22.08
N TYR A 8 -1.51 17.36 -21.50
CA TYR A 8 -2.06 18.71 -21.65
C TYR A 8 -1.83 19.51 -20.37
N VAL A 9 -1.11 20.63 -20.45
CA VAL A 9 -0.83 21.51 -19.30
C VAL A 9 -1.69 22.77 -19.41
N VAL A 10 -2.41 23.10 -18.34
CA VAL A 10 -3.29 24.27 -18.24
C VAL A 10 -2.87 25.14 -17.06
N ASP A 11 -2.24 26.27 -17.33
CA ASP A 11 -1.74 27.18 -16.29
C ASP A 11 -1.76 28.61 -16.81
N ASP A 12 -2.42 29.53 -16.10
CA ASP A 12 -2.51 30.95 -16.49
C ASP A 12 -1.14 31.65 -16.47
N SER A 13 -0.18 31.11 -15.72
CA SER A 13 1.21 31.49 -15.81
C SER A 13 1.92 30.76 -16.95
N ARG A 14 2.14 31.46 -18.06
CA ARG A 14 2.93 30.94 -19.20
C ARG A 14 4.27 30.37 -18.74
N THR A 15 4.96 31.03 -17.81
CA THR A 15 6.24 30.55 -17.27
C THR A 15 6.12 29.18 -16.60
N GLN A 16 5.08 28.96 -15.79
CA GLN A 16 4.88 27.67 -15.11
C GLN A 16 4.46 26.56 -16.07
N ALA A 17 3.61 26.87 -17.05
CA ALA A 17 3.26 25.95 -18.13
C ALA A 17 4.52 25.50 -18.89
N GLU A 18 5.41 26.44 -19.21
CA GLU A 18 6.66 26.19 -19.93
C GLU A 18 7.68 25.37 -19.12
N ILE A 19 7.80 25.62 -17.82
CA ILE A 19 8.63 24.80 -16.93
C ILE A 19 8.12 23.36 -16.90
N THR A 20 6.81 23.18 -16.70
CA THR A 20 6.17 21.85 -16.66
C THR A 20 6.36 21.11 -17.97
N ARG A 21 6.17 21.81 -19.10
CA ARG A 21 6.45 21.29 -20.45
C ARG A 21 7.89 20.81 -20.58
N ALA A 22 8.86 21.65 -20.24
CA ALA A 22 10.27 21.33 -20.39
C ALA A 22 10.69 20.08 -19.58
N LEU A 23 10.12 19.90 -18.38
CA LEU A 23 10.38 18.70 -17.56
C LEU A 23 9.87 17.42 -18.24
N LEU A 24 8.67 17.46 -18.82
CA LEU A 24 8.02 16.29 -19.43
C LEU A 24 8.55 15.99 -20.84
N GLU A 25 8.83 17.01 -21.66
CA GLU A 25 9.46 16.83 -22.97
C GLU A 25 10.88 16.26 -22.84
N LYS A 26 11.63 16.66 -21.80
CA LYS A 26 12.94 16.07 -21.49
C LYS A 26 12.84 14.57 -21.16
N ALA A 27 11.71 14.11 -20.62
CA ALA A 27 11.43 12.69 -20.38
C ALA A 27 10.88 11.97 -21.64
N GLY A 28 10.71 12.69 -22.76
CA GLY A 28 10.29 12.12 -24.05
C GLY A 28 8.78 12.15 -24.30
N HIS A 29 8.00 12.86 -23.48
CA HIS A 29 6.56 13.01 -23.65
C HIS A 29 6.20 14.14 -24.63
N GLU A 30 4.99 14.08 -25.18
CA GLU A 30 4.42 15.17 -25.98
C GLU A 30 3.55 16.05 -25.10
N VAL A 31 3.79 17.36 -25.14
CA VAL A 31 3.13 18.31 -24.25
C VAL A 31 2.43 19.40 -25.03
N ILE A 32 1.13 19.55 -24.79
CA ILE A 32 0.32 20.65 -25.28
C ILE A 32 0.07 21.59 -24.12
N ILE A 33 0.20 22.90 -24.34
CA ILE A 33 -0.02 23.92 -23.29
C ILE A 33 -1.17 24.85 -23.66
N SER A 34 -1.93 25.26 -22.65
CA SER A 34 -2.85 26.39 -22.73
C SER A 34 -2.74 27.25 -21.47
N THR A 35 -2.93 28.55 -21.63
CA THR A 35 -2.95 29.51 -20.53
C THR A 35 -4.36 29.96 -20.15
N SER A 36 -5.38 29.25 -20.65
CA SER A 36 -6.79 29.54 -20.38
C SER A 36 -7.58 28.24 -20.23
N SER A 37 -8.28 28.10 -19.11
CA SER A 37 -9.16 26.96 -18.88
C SER A 37 -10.29 26.87 -19.91
N GLN A 38 -10.80 27.99 -20.42
CA GLN A 38 -11.84 28.00 -21.46
C GLN A 38 -11.31 27.46 -22.79
N GLU A 39 -10.09 27.84 -23.18
CA GLU A 39 -9.44 27.30 -24.38
C GLU A 39 -9.15 25.80 -24.21
N ALA A 40 -8.61 25.40 -23.05
CA ALA A 40 -8.34 23.99 -22.76
C ALA A 40 -9.62 23.14 -22.80
N LEU A 41 -10.71 23.61 -22.18
CA LEU A 41 -12.00 22.92 -22.17
C LEU A 41 -12.56 22.71 -23.59
N ALA A 42 -12.32 23.63 -24.52
CA ALA A 42 -12.76 23.51 -25.90
C ALA A 42 -11.88 22.56 -26.74
N ARG A 43 -10.58 22.43 -26.41
CA ARG A 43 -9.59 21.71 -27.22
C ARG A 43 -9.36 20.26 -26.77
N ILE A 44 -9.34 20.00 -25.46
CA ILE A 44 -9.04 18.69 -24.88
C ILE A 44 -9.93 17.57 -25.47
N PRO A 45 -11.25 17.74 -25.67
CA PRO A 45 -12.09 16.67 -26.22
C PRO A 45 -11.76 16.29 -27.66
N GLY A 46 -11.19 17.22 -28.44
CA GLY A 46 -10.83 16.98 -29.84
C GLY A 46 -9.58 16.12 -30.01
N VAL A 47 -8.70 16.12 -29.00
CA VAL A 47 -7.50 15.27 -28.93
C VAL A 47 -7.34 14.82 -27.48
N PRO A 48 -8.07 13.77 -27.04
CA PRO A 48 -8.00 13.28 -25.66
C PRO A 48 -6.57 12.90 -25.25
N PRO A 49 -5.97 13.60 -24.26
CA PRO A 49 -4.64 13.29 -23.77
C PRO A 49 -4.68 12.13 -22.76
N ASP A 50 -3.53 11.53 -22.48
CA ASP A 50 -3.38 10.58 -21.37
C ASP A 50 -3.55 11.28 -20.01
N LEU A 51 -3.14 12.55 -19.94
CA LEU A 51 -3.08 13.35 -18.72
C LEU A 51 -3.35 14.83 -18.98
N VAL A 52 -4.13 15.46 -18.10
CA VAL A 52 -4.28 16.90 -18.00
C VAL A 52 -3.70 17.36 -16.66
N LEU A 53 -2.66 18.19 -16.72
CA LEU A 53 -2.10 18.90 -15.58
C LEU A 53 -2.70 20.31 -15.54
N PHE A 54 -3.30 20.73 -14.43
CA PHE A 54 -3.93 22.04 -14.37
C PHE A 54 -3.74 22.77 -13.04
N ASP A 55 -3.56 24.09 -13.08
CA ASP A 55 -3.59 24.94 -11.88
C ASP A 55 -5.02 25.14 -11.37
N LEU A 56 -5.17 25.39 -10.06
CA LEU A 56 -6.49 25.67 -9.48
C LEU A 56 -6.94 27.12 -9.67
N MET A 57 -6.00 28.06 -9.58
CA MET A 57 -6.25 29.49 -9.46
C MET A 57 -6.06 30.17 -10.82
N MET A 58 -6.99 29.93 -11.74
CA MET A 58 -6.97 30.56 -13.06
C MET A 58 -8.11 31.57 -13.23
N PRO A 59 -7.91 32.70 -13.94
CA PRO A 59 -8.96 33.69 -14.19
C PRO A 59 -10.14 33.13 -14.99
N GLY A 60 -11.36 33.56 -14.62
CA GLY A 60 -12.59 33.18 -15.30
C GLY A 60 -13.07 31.79 -14.89
N LEU A 61 -12.69 30.76 -15.64
CA LEU A 61 -13.03 29.38 -15.32
C LEU A 61 -11.87 28.77 -14.53
N ASP A 62 -12.09 28.56 -13.23
CA ASP A 62 -11.05 28.04 -12.34
C ASP A 62 -10.76 26.55 -12.59
N GLY A 63 -9.68 26.03 -11.99
CA GLY A 63 -9.29 24.63 -12.17
C GLY A 63 -10.30 23.63 -11.61
N TYR A 64 -11.08 24.01 -10.60
CA TYR A 64 -12.14 23.15 -10.05
C TYR A 64 -13.25 22.92 -11.06
N GLU A 65 -13.75 23.99 -11.67
CA GLU A 65 -14.79 23.91 -12.70
C GLU A 65 -14.26 23.23 -13.97
N LEU A 66 -12.99 23.45 -14.34
CA LEU A 66 -12.34 22.74 -15.45
C LEU A 66 -12.36 21.23 -15.20
N CYS A 67 -11.86 20.79 -14.05
CA CYS A 67 -11.81 19.39 -13.66
C CYS A 67 -13.20 18.75 -13.71
N ARG A 68 -14.20 19.40 -13.09
CA ARG A 68 -15.57 18.91 -13.03
C ARG A 68 -16.18 18.73 -14.42
N ARG A 69 -15.93 19.67 -15.35
CA ARG A 69 -16.45 19.60 -16.71
C ARG A 69 -15.74 18.55 -17.56
N LEU A 70 -14.41 18.46 -17.47
CA LEU A 70 -13.65 17.43 -18.18
C LEU A 70 -14.03 16.03 -17.68
N ARG A 71 -14.19 15.83 -16.37
CA ARG A 71 -14.59 14.53 -15.81
C ARG A 71 -16.00 14.10 -16.24
N ALA A 72 -16.89 15.05 -16.54
CA ALA A 72 -18.23 14.77 -17.02
C ALA A 72 -18.28 14.31 -18.50
N MET A 73 -17.16 14.35 -19.23
CA MET A 73 -17.06 13.97 -20.64
C MET A 73 -16.68 12.48 -20.77
N PRO A 74 -17.54 11.62 -21.35
CA PRO A 74 -17.25 10.19 -21.49
C PRO A 74 -15.99 9.86 -22.28
N GLU A 75 -15.65 10.67 -23.29
CA GLU A 75 -14.46 10.54 -24.11
C GLU A 75 -13.14 10.77 -23.33
N LEU A 76 -13.21 11.35 -22.13
CA LEU A 76 -12.08 11.58 -21.23
C LEU A 76 -12.08 10.62 -20.02
N ALA A 77 -12.86 9.54 -20.06
CA ALA A 77 -13.00 8.62 -18.93
C ALA A 77 -11.66 8.02 -18.46
N THR A 78 -10.72 7.78 -19.39
CA THR A 78 -9.39 7.24 -19.10
C THR A 78 -8.33 8.32 -18.87
N THR A 79 -8.62 9.57 -19.23
CA THR A 79 -7.69 10.69 -19.04
C THR A 79 -7.51 10.98 -17.55
N LYS A 80 -6.25 11.06 -17.12
CA LYS A 80 -5.90 11.48 -15.77
C LYS A 80 -6.04 12.99 -15.63
N LEU A 81 -6.72 13.46 -14.58
CA LEU A 81 -6.89 14.88 -14.29
C LEU A 81 -6.12 15.20 -13.01
N VAL A 82 -5.08 16.02 -13.11
CA VAL A 82 -4.13 16.20 -12.03
C VAL A 82 -3.93 17.68 -11.72
N VAL A 83 -4.14 18.02 -10.47
CA VAL A 83 -3.90 19.38 -9.98
C VAL A 83 -2.41 19.61 -9.81
N VAL A 84 -1.93 20.77 -10.28
CA VAL A 84 -0.58 21.27 -10.02
C VAL A 84 -0.71 22.70 -9.47
N SER A 85 -0.60 22.88 -8.16
CA SER A 85 -0.85 24.19 -7.54
C SER A 85 0.17 24.54 -6.46
N SER A 86 0.37 25.84 -6.22
CA SER A 86 1.19 26.34 -5.11
C SER A 86 0.48 26.17 -3.76
N LYS A 87 -0.85 25.94 -3.74
CA LYS A 87 -1.58 25.66 -2.51
C LYS A 87 -1.31 24.23 -2.05
N ALA A 88 -0.95 24.05 -0.79
CA ALA A 88 -0.65 22.73 -0.22
C ALA A 88 -1.61 22.34 0.92
N TYR A 89 -2.73 23.06 1.07
CA TYR A 89 -3.63 22.87 2.20
C TYR A 89 -4.50 21.60 2.02
N PRO A 90 -4.73 20.82 3.09
CA PRO A 90 -5.53 19.59 3.02
C PRO A 90 -6.94 19.80 2.46
N PHE A 91 -7.58 20.94 2.74
CA PHE A 91 -8.94 21.21 2.24
C PHE A 91 -8.99 21.41 0.71
N GLU A 92 -7.94 22.00 0.11
CA GLU A 92 -7.86 22.18 -1.35
C GLU A 92 -7.66 20.83 -2.04
N ARG A 93 -6.78 19.97 -1.47
CA ARG A 93 -6.61 18.59 -1.94
C ARG A 93 -7.92 17.82 -1.89
N LYS A 94 -8.59 17.81 -0.74
CA LYS A 94 -9.88 17.13 -0.57
C LYS A 94 -10.90 17.60 -1.61
N ARG A 95 -11.05 18.92 -1.76
CA ARG A 95 -11.98 19.51 -2.72
C ARG A 95 -11.62 19.14 -4.17
N ALA A 96 -10.33 19.08 -4.51
CA ALA A 96 -9.89 18.68 -5.85
C ALA A 96 -10.29 17.23 -6.18
N PHE A 97 -10.08 16.31 -5.24
CA PHE A 97 -10.51 14.92 -5.40
C PHE A 97 -12.03 14.80 -5.49
N GLU A 98 -12.79 15.55 -4.68
CA GLU A 98 -14.27 15.60 -4.77
C GLU A 98 -14.78 16.11 -6.13
N MET A 99 -14.00 16.95 -6.82
CA MET A 99 -14.31 17.43 -8.17
C MET A 99 -13.83 16.48 -9.29
N GLY A 100 -13.23 15.35 -8.94
CA GLY A 100 -12.84 14.30 -9.89
C GLY A 100 -11.37 14.33 -10.33
N ALA A 101 -10.49 15.02 -9.61
CA ALA A 101 -9.04 14.92 -9.84
C ALA A 101 -8.52 13.54 -9.41
N ASP A 102 -7.53 13.00 -10.12
CA ASP A 102 -6.85 11.74 -9.81
C ASP A 102 -5.63 11.94 -8.89
N ALA A 103 -4.98 13.11 -8.94
CA ALA A 103 -3.80 13.41 -8.13
C ALA A 103 -3.59 14.91 -7.92
N TYR A 104 -2.66 15.23 -7.02
CA TYR A 104 -2.34 16.61 -6.66
C TYR A 104 -0.84 16.79 -6.37
N PHE A 105 -0.17 17.58 -7.21
CA PHE A 105 1.21 18.01 -7.03
C PHE A 105 1.29 19.45 -6.52
N VAL A 106 2.27 19.70 -5.65
CA VAL A 106 2.54 21.04 -5.09
C VAL A 106 3.73 21.65 -5.81
N LYS A 107 3.59 22.90 -6.25
CA LYS A 107 4.69 23.67 -6.83
C LYS A 107 5.68 24.11 -5.73
N PRO A 108 7.00 24.16 -6.01
CA PRO A 108 7.65 23.85 -7.28
C PRO A 108 7.76 22.35 -7.54
N LEU A 109 7.61 21.96 -8.81
CA LEU A 109 7.76 20.57 -9.24
C LEU A 109 9.23 20.14 -9.16
N SER A 110 9.47 18.92 -8.65
CA SER A 110 10.80 18.33 -8.56
C SER A 110 11.31 17.92 -9.95
N PRO A 111 12.39 18.53 -10.47
CA PRO A 111 12.94 18.15 -11.77
C PRO A 111 13.46 16.70 -11.82
N ALA A 112 13.80 16.13 -10.66
CA ALA A 112 14.36 14.80 -10.56
C ALA A 112 13.29 13.69 -10.54
N THR A 113 12.09 13.97 -10.03
CA THR A 113 11.09 12.92 -9.78
C THR A 113 9.80 13.10 -10.58
N PHE A 114 9.44 14.34 -10.95
CA PHE A 114 8.10 14.68 -11.43
C PHE A 114 7.66 13.86 -12.66
N ALA A 115 8.52 13.70 -13.67
CA ALA A 115 8.16 12.91 -14.86
C ALA A 115 7.90 11.44 -14.51
N GLY A 116 8.73 10.84 -13.65
CA GLY A 116 8.52 9.48 -13.17
C GLY A 116 7.26 9.33 -12.31
N ASP A 117 6.94 10.34 -11.50
CA ASP A 117 5.70 10.38 -10.71
C ASP A 117 4.47 10.41 -11.64
N VAL A 118 4.53 11.18 -12.73
CA VAL A 118 3.50 11.24 -13.77
C VAL A 118 3.37 9.90 -14.51
N GLU A 119 4.47 9.30 -14.94
CA GLU A 119 4.46 8.00 -15.63
C GLU A 119 3.81 6.92 -14.75
N ARG A 120 4.20 6.85 -13.46
CA ARG A 120 3.60 5.91 -12.51
C ARG A 120 2.12 6.18 -12.28
N LEU A 121 1.71 7.44 -12.18
CA LEU A 121 0.30 7.81 -12.00
C LEU A 121 -0.56 7.36 -13.18
N VAL A 122 -0.11 7.63 -14.41
CA VAL A 122 -0.85 7.23 -15.61
C VAL A 122 -0.89 5.71 -15.74
N ALA A 123 0.22 5.04 -15.45
CA ALA A 123 0.28 3.58 -15.47
C ALA A 123 -0.43 2.91 -14.29
N GLY A 124 -0.83 3.67 -13.25
CA GLY A 124 -1.42 3.14 -12.02
C GLY A 124 -0.47 2.26 -11.20
N ILE A 125 0.84 2.50 -11.29
CA ILE A 125 1.87 1.70 -10.63
C ILE A 125 1.86 1.98 -9.13
N LEU A 126 1.82 0.92 -8.34
CA LEU A 126 1.95 0.97 -6.88
C LEU A 126 3.37 0.61 -6.47
N THR A 127 3.92 1.29 -5.46
CA THR A 127 5.23 0.94 -4.91
C THR A 127 5.07 0.25 -3.57
N LEU A 128 5.33 -1.06 -3.54
CA LEU A 128 5.39 -1.89 -2.35
C LEU A 128 6.76 -1.79 -1.69
N THR A 129 6.82 -1.58 -0.37
CA THR A 129 8.08 -1.61 0.39
C THR A 129 7.95 -2.47 1.64
N PHE A 130 8.89 -3.40 1.83
CA PHE A 130 8.95 -4.26 3.01
C PHE A 130 9.84 -3.62 4.07
N TRP A 131 9.30 -3.25 5.23
CA TRP A 131 10.08 -2.62 6.31
C TRP A 131 10.47 -3.58 7.43
N GLY A 132 9.72 -4.67 7.55
CA GLY A 132 10.05 -5.83 8.38
C GLY A 132 9.43 -7.09 7.79
N VAL A 133 10.14 -8.20 7.94
CA VAL A 133 9.83 -9.50 7.28
C VAL A 133 9.83 -10.67 8.26
N ARG A 134 10.15 -10.43 9.54
CA ARG A 134 10.13 -11.44 10.61
C ARG A 134 8.76 -11.50 11.28
N GLY A 135 8.44 -12.64 11.87
CA GLY A 135 7.30 -12.83 12.75
C GLY A 135 7.72 -12.92 14.22
N THR A 136 6.76 -12.78 15.12
CA THR A 136 6.83 -12.99 16.58
C THR A 136 7.79 -12.07 17.36
N LEU A 137 9.06 -11.98 16.97
CA LEU A 137 10.09 -11.19 17.65
C LEU A 137 11.09 -10.60 16.64
N PRO A 138 11.62 -9.39 16.90
CA PRO A 138 12.72 -8.87 16.11
C PRO A 138 14.01 -9.65 16.39
N VAL A 139 14.86 -9.78 15.37
CA VAL A 139 16.13 -10.52 15.42
C VAL A 139 17.29 -9.59 15.13
N SER A 140 18.34 -9.63 15.96
CA SER A 140 19.58 -8.86 15.75
C SER A 140 20.81 -9.76 15.86
N ARG A 141 20.83 -10.84 15.09
CA ARG A 141 21.95 -11.80 15.03
C ARG A 141 22.71 -11.69 13.69
N PRO A 142 24.02 -12.01 13.66
CA PRO A 142 24.80 -11.95 12.42
C PRO A 142 24.26 -12.82 11.27
N ASP A 143 23.63 -13.94 11.61
CA ASP A 143 23.05 -14.93 10.69
C ASP A 143 21.61 -14.61 10.23
N ALA A 144 21.11 -13.42 10.56
CA ALA A 144 19.79 -12.92 10.20
C ALA A 144 19.84 -11.56 9.46
N ARG A 145 21.01 -11.19 8.92
CA ARG A 145 21.28 -9.87 8.33
C ARG A 145 20.87 -9.74 6.87
N ARG A 146 20.82 -10.86 6.12
CA ARG A 146 20.57 -10.87 4.67
C ARG A 146 19.16 -10.39 4.35
N TYR A 147 18.17 -10.89 5.09
CA TYR A 147 16.77 -10.52 4.91
C TYR A 147 16.33 -9.36 5.81
N GLY A 148 16.92 -9.25 6.99
CA GLY A 148 16.52 -8.30 8.01
C GLY A 148 15.93 -8.99 9.25
N GLY A 149 15.72 -8.16 10.27
CA GLY A 149 15.41 -8.57 11.63
C GLY A 149 14.16 -7.93 12.21
N ASN A 150 13.50 -7.03 11.51
CA ASN A 150 12.31 -6.33 11.96
C ASN A 150 11.06 -7.18 11.79
N THR A 151 10.13 -7.07 12.75
CA THR A 151 8.82 -7.69 12.64
C THR A 151 7.94 -6.97 11.63
N LEU A 152 6.89 -7.66 11.15
CA LEU A 152 6.11 -7.25 9.99
C LEU A 152 5.68 -5.79 10.01
N SER A 153 6.08 -5.10 8.96
CA SER A 153 5.49 -3.84 8.54
C SER A 153 5.82 -3.63 7.08
N LEU A 154 4.83 -3.21 6.31
CA LEU A 154 4.95 -3.01 4.87
C LEU A 154 4.18 -1.74 4.49
N SER A 155 4.66 -1.03 3.47
CA SER A 155 3.91 0.09 2.89
C SER A 155 3.59 -0.09 1.42
N ILE A 156 2.49 0.53 1.00
CA ILE A 156 2.13 0.75 -0.39
C ILE A 156 2.04 2.27 -0.59
N ASP A 157 2.94 2.79 -1.40
CA ASP A 157 2.91 4.18 -1.85
C ASP A 157 2.13 4.27 -3.15
N PHE A 158 1.12 5.13 -3.15
CA PHE A 158 0.33 5.45 -4.32
C PHE A 158 0.95 6.65 -5.04
N PRO A 159 0.86 6.70 -6.39
CA PRO A 159 1.44 7.78 -7.17
C PRO A 159 0.76 9.14 -6.93
N ASP A 160 -0.47 9.15 -6.38
CA ASP A 160 -1.20 10.36 -5.99
C ASP A 160 -0.81 10.90 -4.60
N GLY A 161 0.11 10.22 -3.91
CA GLY A 161 0.65 10.60 -2.61
C GLY A 161 -0.02 9.91 -1.41
N ARG A 162 -1.07 9.10 -1.61
CA ARG A 162 -1.63 8.25 -0.54
C ARG A 162 -0.62 7.20 -0.10
N LEU A 163 -0.70 6.81 1.17
CA LEU A 163 0.16 5.80 1.78
C LEU A 163 -0.70 4.80 2.55
N PHE A 164 -0.54 3.52 2.25
CA PHE A 164 -1.09 2.43 3.05
C PHE A 164 0.06 1.74 3.78
N VAL A 165 -0.16 1.40 5.04
CA VAL A 165 0.76 0.65 5.89
C VAL A 165 0.03 -0.58 6.37
N PHE A 166 0.65 -1.75 6.24
CA PHE A 166 0.12 -3.03 6.70
C PHE A 166 0.98 -3.47 7.87
N ASP A 167 0.33 -3.56 9.03
CA ASP A 167 0.92 -3.80 10.33
C ASP A 167 2.02 -2.80 10.75
N ALA A 168 2.16 -2.68 12.05
CA ALA A 168 2.98 -1.71 12.76
C ALA A 168 3.97 -2.40 13.71
N GLY A 169 4.52 -3.53 13.27
CA GLY A 169 5.68 -4.16 13.89
C GLY A 169 6.92 -3.28 13.85
N THR A 170 8.07 -3.79 14.32
CA THR A 170 9.29 -2.98 14.44
C THR A 170 9.76 -2.36 13.13
N GLY A 171 9.37 -2.93 11.99
CA GLY A 171 9.63 -2.36 10.67
C GLY A 171 9.05 -0.95 10.48
N ILE A 172 7.94 -0.61 11.13
CA ILE A 172 7.29 0.71 10.98
C ILE A 172 8.21 1.86 11.40
N ARG A 173 9.20 1.58 12.27
CA ARG A 173 10.22 2.56 12.63
C ARG A 173 11.13 2.90 11.46
N ALA A 174 11.52 1.92 10.65
CA ALA A 174 12.30 2.16 9.45
C ALA A 174 11.49 2.96 8.41
N LEU A 175 10.19 2.67 8.27
CA LEU A 175 9.28 3.51 7.47
C LEU A 175 9.24 4.95 7.99
N SER A 176 9.07 5.15 9.30
CA SER A 176 9.08 6.47 9.94
C SER A 176 10.34 7.25 9.57
N ASP A 177 11.52 6.65 9.75
CA ASP A 177 12.80 7.30 9.46
C ASP A 177 12.93 7.65 7.96
N ALA A 178 12.45 6.77 7.07
CA ALA A 178 12.46 7.02 5.62
C ALA A 178 11.52 8.16 5.21
N LEU A 179 10.31 8.23 5.78
CA LEU A 179 9.36 9.32 5.53
C LEU A 179 9.94 10.67 5.95
N LEU A 180 10.60 10.72 7.12
CA LEU A 180 11.27 11.92 7.62
C LEU A 180 12.47 12.33 6.76
N ALA A 181 13.31 11.36 6.36
CA ALA A 181 14.46 11.62 5.50
C ALA A 181 14.04 12.16 4.12
N ALA A 182 12.89 11.70 3.61
CA ALA A 182 12.28 12.22 2.38
C ALA A 182 11.56 13.57 2.58
N GLY A 183 11.55 14.13 3.80
CA GLY A 183 10.86 15.38 4.11
C GLY A 183 9.34 15.29 3.97
N ARG A 184 8.75 14.09 3.99
CA ARG A 184 7.31 13.92 3.84
C ARG A 184 6.60 14.44 5.09
N SER A 185 5.66 15.35 4.85
CA SER A 185 4.81 15.96 5.87
C SER A 185 3.41 16.13 5.31
N ARG A 186 2.43 16.36 6.19
CA ARG A 186 1.00 16.38 5.84
C ARG A 186 0.56 15.10 5.14
N LEU A 187 1.02 13.97 5.68
CA LEU A 187 0.64 12.65 5.22
C LEU A 187 -0.87 12.45 5.34
N ASP A 188 -1.45 11.77 4.36
CA ASP A 188 -2.77 11.18 4.44
C ASP A 188 -2.60 9.67 4.25
N ALA A 189 -2.62 8.93 5.35
CA ALA A 189 -2.22 7.53 5.35
C ALA A 189 -3.23 6.63 6.06
N ARG A 190 -3.22 5.35 5.68
CA ARG A 190 -4.07 4.30 6.24
C ARG A 190 -3.19 3.23 6.84
N ILE A 191 -3.44 2.84 8.08
CA ILE A 191 -2.72 1.76 8.75
C ILE A 191 -3.71 0.62 8.94
N LEU A 192 -3.51 -0.48 8.22
CA LEU A 192 -4.33 -1.68 8.25
C LEU A 192 -3.63 -2.71 9.15
N ILE A 193 -4.21 -2.95 10.33
CA ILE A 193 -3.71 -3.92 11.29
C ILE A 193 -4.42 -5.25 11.05
N SER A 194 -3.68 -6.32 10.75
CA SER A 194 -4.23 -7.67 10.57
C SER A 194 -4.86 -8.17 11.86
N HIS A 195 -4.10 -8.08 12.96
CA HIS A 195 -4.51 -8.42 14.32
C HIS A 195 -3.52 -7.78 15.34
N PRO A 196 -3.88 -7.67 16.63
CA PRO A 196 -3.12 -6.90 17.61
C PRO A 196 -2.08 -7.73 18.37
N HIS A 197 -1.57 -8.85 17.81
CA HIS A 197 -0.39 -9.49 18.39
C HIS A 197 0.80 -8.53 18.39
N TRP A 198 1.67 -8.67 19.38
CA TRP A 198 2.64 -7.65 19.72
C TRP A 198 3.56 -7.30 18.56
N ASP A 199 4.02 -8.29 17.81
CA ASP A 199 4.90 -8.11 16.66
C ASP A 199 4.26 -7.39 15.46
N HIS A 200 2.93 -7.22 15.46
CA HIS A 200 2.17 -6.45 14.47
C HIS A 200 1.82 -5.04 14.93
N ILE A 201 2.02 -4.68 16.21
CA ILE A 201 1.68 -3.34 16.71
C ILE A 201 2.77 -2.69 17.56
N ASN A 202 3.76 -3.42 18.07
CA ASN A 202 4.67 -3.01 19.16
C ASN A 202 5.41 -1.69 18.92
N ALA A 203 5.66 -1.33 17.66
CA ALA A 203 6.44 -0.16 17.33
C ALA A 203 5.61 1.03 16.83
N LEU A 204 4.28 0.90 16.78
CA LEU A 204 3.37 2.00 16.49
C LEU A 204 3.63 3.24 17.38
N PRO A 205 3.93 3.12 18.70
CA PRO A 205 4.24 4.27 19.53
C PRO A 205 5.50 5.04 19.11
N PHE A 206 6.40 4.41 18.35
CA PHE A 206 7.63 5.02 17.84
C PHE A 206 7.50 5.56 16.41
N PHE A 207 6.30 5.53 15.84
CA PHE A 207 6.02 6.10 14.53
C PHE A 207 5.94 7.64 14.62
N VAL A 208 7.08 8.30 14.40
CA VAL A 208 7.24 9.77 14.55
C VAL A 208 6.15 10.57 13.82
N PRO A 209 5.67 10.17 12.62
CA PRO A 209 4.61 10.91 11.95
C PRO A 209 3.30 11.13 12.75
N PHE A 210 3.00 10.31 13.76
CA PHE A 210 1.87 10.56 14.67
C PHE A 210 2.04 11.81 15.55
N TYR A 211 3.28 12.23 15.79
CA TYR A 211 3.61 13.39 16.62
C TYR A 211 3.88 14.65 15.78
N MET A 212 3.55 14.63 14.49
CA MET A 212 3.73 15.75 13.57
C MET A 212 2.38 16.37 13.19
N GLN A 213 2.25 17.67 13.43
CA GLN A 213 1.03 18.41 13.11
C GLN A 213 0.73 18.40 11.61
N GLY A 214 -0.55 18.25 11.27
CA GLY A 214 -1.05 18.31 9.90
C GLY A 214 -1.04 16.97 9.16
N ASN A 215 -0.44 15.92 9.74
CA ASN A 215 -0.64 14.55 9.26
C ASN A 215 -2.04 14.05 9.65
N ARG A 216 -2.57 13.14 8.82
CA ARG A 216 -3.87 12.47 8.98
C ARG A 216 -3.69 10.97 8.81
N PHE A 217 -4.25 10.22 9.75
CA PHE A 217 -4.21 8.77 9.76
C PHE A 217 -5.59 8.20 10.06
N GLU A 218 -5.92 7.08 9.42
CA GLU A 218 -7.00 6.20 9.84
C GLU A 218 -6.38 4.83 10.14
N VAL A 219 -6.50 4.37 11.38
CA VAL A 219 -6.04 3.06 11.82
C VAL A 219 -7.23 2.11 11.79
N CYS A 220 -7.14 1.07 10.96
CA CYS A 220 -8.20 0.11 10.75
C CYS A 220 -7.77 -1.29 11.18
N GLY A 221 -8.69 -2.07 11.74
CA GLY A 221 -8.41 -3.45 12.10
C GLY A 221 -9.61 -4.12 12.79
N PRO A 222 -9.51 -5.41 13.13
CA PRO A 222 -10.61 -6.13 13.76
C PRO A 222 -10.77 -5.84 15.26
N THR A 223 -12.02 -5.81 15.72
CA THR A 223 -12.35 -5.81 17.15
C THR A 223 -11.97 -7.13 17.80
N HIS A 224 -11.64 -7.10 19.10
CA HIS A 224 -11.28 -8.29 19.88
C HIS A 224 -12.16 -8.40 21.12
N GLY A 225 -13.21 -9.22 21.03
CA GLY A 225 -14.29 -9.20 22.01
C GLY A 225 -14.94 -7.82 22.05
N ASP A 226 -15.00 -7.20 23.23
CA ASP A 226 -15.56 -5.86 23.42
C ASP A 226 -14.53 -4.72 23.21
N ILE A 227 -13.29 -5.05 22.82
CA ILE A 227 -12.23 -4.05 22.63
C ILE A 227 -12.18 -3.64 21.15
N ASP A 228 -12.43 -2.36 20.89
CA ASP A 228 -12.33 -1.72 19.58
C ASP A 228 -10.89 -1.36 19.21
N MET A 229 -10.65 -0.96 17.95
CA MET A 229 -9.31 -0.64 17.45
C MET A 229 -8.67 0.50 18.23
N ARG A 230 -9.46 1.51 18.63
CA ARG A 230 -8.99 2.61 19.48
C ARG A 230 -8.53 2.11 20.85
N GLY A 231 -9.31 1.23 21.47
CA GLY A 231 -9.03 0.62 22.76
C GLY A 231 -7.76 -0.21 22.74
N LEU A 232 -7.54 -1.00 21.68
CA LEU A 232 -6.33 -1.80 21.48
C LEU A 232 -5.07 -0.92 21.41
N ILE A 233 -5.07 0.14 20.59
CA ILE A 233 -3.92 1.06 20.50
C ILE A 233 -3.72 1.83 21.82
N ASN A 234 -4.79 2.28 22.46
CA ASN A 234 -4.71 2.95 23.76
C ASN A 234 -4.12 2.03 24.84
N ALA A 235 -4.46 0.75 24.84
CA ALA A 235 -3.97 -0.22 25.82
C ALA A 235 -2.47 -0.45 25.68
N GLN A 236 -1.96 -0.49 24.45
CA GLN A 236 -0.52 -0.56 24.19
C GLN A 236 0.22 0.67 24.72
N MET A 237 -0.36 1.85 24.53
CA MET A 237 0.22 3.13 24.95
C MET A 237 -0.23 3.55 26.36
N ASN A 238 -0.52 2.58 27.22
CA ASN A 238 -0.88 2.83 28.59
C ASN A 238 0.35 3.30 29.38
N SER A 239 0.18 4.34 30.20
CA SER A 239 1.26 4.98 30.98
C SER A 239 2.02 4.06 31.94
N VAL A 240 1.43 2.91 32.29
CA VAL A 240 2.11 1.86 33.08
C VAL A 240 3.26 1.21 32.32
N TYR A 241 3.09 1.00 31.01
CA TYR A 241 4.05 0.28 30.17
C TYR A 241 4.84 1.20 29.24
N PHE A 242 4.28 2.36 28.89
CA PHE A 242 4.88 3.28 27.93
C PHE A 242 4.65 4.75 28.35
N PRO A 243 5.68 5.62 28.36
CA PRO A 243 5.57 6.96 28.95
C PRO A 243 4.76 7.97 28.11
N ILE A 244 4.36 7.61 26.90
CA ILE A 244 3.63 8.47 25.96
C ILE A 244 2.28 7.79 25.68
N THR A 245 1.18 8.56 25.73
CA THR A 245 -0.15 8.06 25.43
C THR A 245 -0.60 8.56 24.05
N THR A 246 -1.78 8.12 23.60
CA THR A 246 -2.37 8.61 22.35
C THR A 246 -2.79 10.09 22.42
N ARG A 247 -2.79 10.70 23.62
CA ARG A 247 -3.09 12.14 23.81
C ARG A 247 -1.98 13.06 23.32
N GLU A 248 -0.76 12.54 23.24
CA GLU A 248 0.41 13.27 22.77
C GLU A 248 0.49 13.30 21.23
N PHE A 249 -0.40 12.61 20.51
CA PHE A 249 -0.47 12.69 19.06
C PHE A 249 -0.79 14.12 18.61
N ALA A 250 0.05 14.65 17.71
CA ALA A 250 -0.18 15.93 17.05
C ALA A 250 -0.84 15.77 15.67
N ALA A 251 -0.84 14.55 15.13
CA ALA A 251 -1.59 14.17 13.94
C ALA A 251 -3.08 13.96 14.26
N ASP A 252 -3.93 14.09 13.25
CA ASP A 252 -5.33 13.69 13.31
C ASP A 252 -5.42 12.17 13.08
N VAL A 253 -5.62 11.40 14.15
CA VAL A 253 -5.69 9.94 14.12
C VAL A 253 -7.11 9.47 14.39
N GLN A 254 -7.73 8.87 13.37
CA GLN A 254 -9.03 8.23 13.44
C GLN A 254 -8.87 6.72 13.52
N TYR A 255 -9.89 6.03 14.03
CA TYR A 255 -9.90 4.58 14.19
C TYR A 255 -11.16 4.03 13.56
N ARG A 256 -11.05 2.88 12.88
CA ARG A 256 -12.17 2.19 12.24
C ARG A 256 -12.10 0.70 12.49
N ASP A 257 -13.16 0.17 13.09
CA ASP A 257 -13.30 -1.27 13.26
C ASP A 257 -13.74 -1.91 11.93
N LEU A 258 -13.09 -3.03 11.59
CA LEU A 258 -13.38 -3.81 10.41
C LEU A 258 -13.80 -5.23 10.81
N ALA A 259 -14.79 -5.76 10.09
CA ALA A 259 -15.10 -7.19 10.03
C ALA A 259 -14.82 -7.73 8.63
N GLU A 260 -15.04 -9.01 8.37
CA GLU A 260 -15.09 -9.55 7.00
C GLU A 260 -16.12 -8.77 6.16
N GLY A 261 -15.72 -8.27 4.98
CA GLY A 261 -16.58 -7.46 4.13
C GLY A 261 -15.85 -6.64 3.08
N SER A 262 -16.54 -5.64 2.53
CA SER A 262 -16.03 -4.72 1.51
C SER A 262 -16.13 -3.28 2.00
N TYR A 263 -15.05 -2.52 1.84
CA TYR A 263 -14.91 -1.16 2.34
C TYR A 263 -14.31 -0.26 1.27
N ASP A 264 -14.70 1.02 1.30
CA ASP A 264 -13.86 2.09 0.77
C ASP A 264 -13.00 2.63 1.92
N ILE A 265 -11.68 2.52 1.78
CA ILE A 265 -10.72 3.05 2.73
C ILE A 265 -9.84 4.04 1.96
N GLY A 266 -9.95 5.33 2.30
CA GLY A 266 -9.16 6.37 1.63
C GLY A 266 -9.37 6.45 0.11
N GLY A 267 -10.57 6.14 -0.41
CA GLY A 267 -10.87 6.13 -1.85
C GLY A 267 -10.26 4.93 -2.58
N VAL A 268 -9.99 3.85 -1.86
CA VAL A 268 -9.48 2.59 -2.40
C VAL A 268 -10.43 1.46 -1.98
N PRO A 269 -10.93 0.66 -2.93
CA PRO A 269 -11.66 -0.57 -2.62
C PRO A 269 -10.77 -1.56 -1.87
N VAL A 270 -11.20 -1.94 -0.67
CA VAL A 270 -10.53 -2.93 0.19
C VAL A 270 -11.55 -3.98 0.60
N ARG A 271 -11.29 -5.24 0.25
CA ARG A 271 -12.02 -6.40 0.78
C ARG A 271 -11.24 -6.99 1.92
N THR A 272 -11.94 -7.46 2.95
CA THR A 272 -11.36 -8.16 4.09
C THR A 272 -11.93 -9.57 4.20
N MET A 273 -11.13 -10.50 4.72
CA MET A 273 -11.53 -11.87 5.02
C MET A 273 -11.03 -12.26 6.40
N LEU A 274 -11.86 -12.93 7.20
CA LEU A 274 -11.39 -13.50 8.46
C LEU A 274 -10.45 -14.68 8.19
N LEU A 275 -9.29 -14.66 8.84
CA LEU A 275 -8.26 -15.68 8.72
C LEU A 275 -8.33 -16.69 9.87
N THR A 276 -7.78 -17.88 9.64
CA THR A 276 -7.68 -18.91 10.67
C THR A 276 -6.42 -18.66 11.51
N HIS A 277 -6.60 -17.95 12.62
CA HIS A 277 -5.54 -17.58 13.57
C HIS A 277 -6.15 -17.41 14.98
N PRO A 278 -5.40 -17.55 16.08
CA PRO A 278 -5.89 -17.20 17.41
C PRO A 278 -6.37 -15.74 17.50
N GLY A 279 -7.63 -15.53 17.87
CA GLY A 279 -8.24 -14.20 17.89
C GLY A 279 -8.85 -13.82 16.54
N ASN A 280 -9.13 -12.54 16.34
CA ASN A 280 -9.65 -12.05 15.06
C ASN A 280 -8.48 -11.55 14.22
N CYS A 281 -8.17 -12.25 13.13
CA CYS A 281 -7.18 -11.84 12.14
C CYS A 281 -7.86 -11.57 10.81
N LEU A 282 -7.52 -10.44 10.16
CA LEU A 282 -8.03 -10.07 8.85
C LEU A 282 -6.94 -10.13 7.78
N GLY A 283 -7.27 -10.81 6.67
CA GLY A 283 -6.59 -10.64 5.40
C GLY A 283 -7.20 -9.47 4.63
N TYR A 284 -6.37 -8.77 3.86
CA TYR A 284 -6.77 -7.58 3.09
C TYR A 284 -6.51 -7.81 1.61
N ARG A 285 -7.50 -7.50 0.75
CA ARG A 285 -7.33 -7.41 -0.71
C ARG A 285 -7.65 -5.99 -1.15
N LEU A 286 -6.64 -5.33 -1.70
CA LEU A 286 -6.71 -3.97 -2.20
C LEU A 286 -6.77 -3.98 -3.73
N GLU A 287 -7.62 -3.15 -4.32
CA GLU A 287 -7.75 -3.02 -5.78
C GLU A 287 -7.53 -1.58 -6.23
N HIS A 288 -6.62 -1.37 -7.18
CA HIS A 288 -6.32 -0.03 -7.71
C HIS A 288 -5.85 -0.10 -9.16
N ALA A 289 -6.47 0.68 -10.04
CA ALA A 289 -6.09 0.80 -11.45
C ALA A 289 -5.90 -0.57 -12.16
N GLY A 290 -6.82 -1.51 -11.90
CA GLY A 290 -6.79 -2.86 -12.48
C GLY A 290 -5.78 -3.82 -11.83
N ARG A 291 -5.05 -3.37 -10.79
CA ARG A 291 -4.13 -4.21 -10.00
C ARG A 291 -4.77 -4.66 -8.72
N SER A 292 -4.32 -5.81 -8.22
CA SER A 292 -4.78 -6.32 -6.92
C SER A 292 -3.64 -6.87 -6.07
N ILE A 293 -3.68 -6.52 -4.77
CA ILE A 293 -2.68 -6.91 -3.78
C ILE A 293 -3.40 -7.56 -2.61
N CYS A 294 -3.00 -8.78 -2.26
CA CYS A 294 -3.51 -9.52 -1.11
C CYS A 294 -2.45 -9.57 0.00
N TYR A 295 -2.81 -9.13 1.20
CA TYR A 295 -2.02 -9.25 2.42
C TYR A 295 -2.73 -10.25 3.33
N VAL A 296 -2.18 -11.46 3.42
CA VAL A 296 -2.73 -12.61 4.15
C VAL A 296 -1.62 -13.19 5.01
N THR A 297 -1.29 -12.52 6.11
CA THR A 297 -0.33 -13.04 7.10
C THR A 297 -1.06 -13.81 8.19
N ASP A 298 -0.32 -14.64 8.93
CA ASP A 298 -0.80 -15.28 10.15
C ASP A 298 -2.06 -16.10 9.88
N ASN A 299 -1.93 -17.08 8.99
CA ASN A 299 -3.04 -17.92 8.56
C ASN A 299 -2.70 -19.41 8.54
N GLU A 300 -3.58 -20.24 9.11
CA GLU A 300 -3.45 -21.69 9.13
C GLU A 300 -4.43 -22.41 8.19
N LEU A 301 -3.91 -23.21 7.25
CA LEU A 301 -4.69 -23.95 6.26
C LEU A 301 -5.05 -25.38 6.68
N TYR A 302 -4.32 -25.93 7.64
CA TYR A 302 -4.37 -27.33 8.10
C TYR A 302 -4.14 -28.41 7.00
N PRO A 303 -3.48 -29.54 7.34
CA PRO A 303 -3.31 -30.67 6.42
C PRO A 303 -4.65 -31.27 5.98
N VAL A 304 -4.69 -31.91 4.82
CA VAL A 304 -5.91 -32.50 4.23
C VAL A 304 -6.61 -33.49 5.16
N ASP A 305 -5.84 -34.23 5.96
CA ASP A 305 -6.30 -35.23 6.92
C ASP A 305 -6.59 -34.65 8.32
N SER A 306 -6.41 -33.35 8.54
CA SER A 306 -6.67 -32.73 9.83
C SER A 306 -8.16 -32.52 10.08
N PRO A 307 -8.67 -32.84 11.28
CA PRO A 307 -10.07 -32.59 11.64
C PRO A 307 -10.39 -31.08 11.77
N SER A 308 -9.36 -30.24 11.89
CA SER A 308 -9.51 -28.77 11.97
C SER A 308 -9.54 -28.11 10.60
N ARG A 309 -9.28 -28.86 9.52
CA ARG A 309 -9.33 -28.33 8.17
C ARG A 309 -10.76 -28.07 7.73
N SER A 310 -10.97 -26.95 7.05
CA SER A 310 -12.18 -26.66 6.30
C SER A 310 -11.82 -26.44 4.83
N ASP A 311 -12.24 -27.35 3.95
CA ASP A 311 -12.02 -27.17 2.50
C ASP A 311 -12.77 -25.96 1.95
N GLU A 312 -13.95 -25.64 2.51
CA GLU A 312 -14.68 -24.42 2.16
C GLU A 312 -13.85 -23.17 2.48
N TYR A 313 -13.15 -23.15 3.62
CA TYR A 313 -12.26 -22.06 3.97
C TYR A 313 -11.10 -21.92 2.98
N VAL A 314 -10.45 -23.03 2.64
CA VAL A 314 -9.33 -23.05 1.68
C VAL A 314 -9.77 -22.53 0.31
N GLU A 315 -10.95 -22.94 -0.18
CA GLU A 315 -11.50 -22.45 -1.45
C GLU A 315 -11.87 -20.96 -1.39
N ARG A 316 -12.49 -20.51 -0.29
CA ARG A 316 -12.79 -19.09 -0.07
C ARG A 316 -11.53 -18.24 -0.06
N LEU A 317 -10.46 -18.72 0.57
CA LEU A 317 -9.19 -18.01 0.61
C LEU A 317 -8.50 -17.99 -0.76
N ALA A 318 -8.56 -19.09 -1.51
CA ALA A 318 -8.04 -19.15 -2.88
C ALA A 318 -8.81 -18.21 -3.82
N GLU A 319 -10.14 -18.10 -3.67
CA GLU A 319 -10.95 -17.11 -4.38
C GLU A 319 -10.61 -15.68 -3.95
N PHE A 320 -10.42 -15.45 -2.65
CA PHE A 320 -10.01 -14.15 -2.12
C PHE A 320 -8.68 -13.71 -2.71
N CYS A 321 -7.73 -14.62 -2.92
CA CYS A 321 -6.43 -14.32 -3.51
C CYS A 321 -6.39 -14.39 -5.04
N ARG A 322 -7.51 -14.72 -5.70
CA ARG A 322 -7.51 -15.07 -7.12
C ARG A 322 -6.97 -13.97 -8.03
N ASP A 323 -6.09 -14.36 -8.95
CA ASP A 323 -5.46 -13.53 -9.98
C ASP A 323 -4.77 -12.27 -9.42
N ALA A 324 -4.35 -12.30 -8.15
CA ALA A 324 -3.68 -11.16 -7.53
C ALA A 324 -2.29 -10.92 -8.15
N ASP A 325 -1.95 -9.64 -8.36
CA ASP A 325 -0.60 -9.26 -8.81
C ASP A 325 0.46 -9.57 -7.75
N ALA A 326 0.08 -9.41 -6.48
CA ALA A 326 0.89 -9.74 -5.33
C ALA A 326 0.08 -10.42 -4.23
N LEU A 327 0.57 -11.56 -3.74
CA LEU A 327 0.15 -12.18 -2.49
C LEU A 327 1.32 -12.10 -1.49
N ILE A 328 1.14 -11.34 -0.42
CA ILE A 328 2.05 -11.27 0.73
C ILE A 328 1.49 -12.19 1.80
N THR A 329 2.24 -13.21 2.20
CA THR A 329 1.74 -14.24 3.13
C THR A 329 2.83 -14.76 4.05
N ASP A 330 2.42 -15.23 5.23
CA ASP A 330 3.34 -15.83 6.18
C ASP A 330 3.95 -17.11 5.64
N CYS A 331 5.20 -17.34 6.01
CA CYS A 331 6.01 -18.49 5.65
C CYS A 331 6.81 -18.87 6.89
N THR A 332 6.12 -19.07 8.01
CA THR A 332 6.73 -19.24 9.34
C THR A 332 7.48 -20.57 9.43
N TYR A 333 6.85 -21.68 9.02
CA TYR A 333 7.36 -23.04 9.24
C TYR A 333 7.61 -23.82 7.95
N GLY A 334 8.73 -24.57 7.89
CA GLY A 334 8.93 -25.61 6.90
C GLY A 334 8.01 -26.82 7.12
N ASP A 335 7.82 -27.64 6.10
CA ASP A 335 6.88 -28.79 6.16
C ASP A 335 7.23 -29.81 7.24
N ALA A 336 8.52 -30.02 7.52
CA ALA A 336 8.99 -30.93 8.57
C ALA A 336 8.79 -30.37 9.99
N GLU A 337 8.72 -29.03 10.12
CA GLU A 337 8.56 -28.34 11.40
C GLU A 337 7.08 -28.20 11.79
N TYR A 338 6.24 -27.90 10.78
CA TYR A 338 4.84 -27.55 10.95
C TYR A 338 4.02 -28.47 11.88
N PRO A 339 4.15 -29.82 11.86
CA PRO A 339 3.39 -30.68 12.76
C PRO A 339 3.54 -30.37 14.26
N ARG A 340 4.64 -29.70 14.66
CA ARG A 340 4.89 -29.29 16.06
C ARG A 340 4.18 -27.99 16.44
N TYR A 341 3.75 -27.22 15.45
CA TYR A 341 3.21 -25.87 15.60
C TYR A 341 1.76 -25.75 15.10
N MET A 342 1.10 -26.88 14.85
CA MET A 342 -0.31 -26.90 14.50
C MET A 342 -1.14 -26.17 15.57
N HIS A 343 -2.14 -25.40 15.14
CA HIS A 343 -2.97 -24.50 15.96
C HIS A 343 -2.31 -23.20 16.41
N TRP A 344 -1.08 -22.93 15.99
CA TRP A 344 -0.43 -21.65 16.25
C TRP A 344 -0.83 -20.58 15.23
N GLY A 345 -1.67 -20.93 14.23
CA GLY A 345 -2.21 -19.96 13.29
C GLY A 345 -1.26 -19.63 12.13
N HIS A 346 -0.40 -20.58 11.74
CA HIS A 346 0.52 -20.46 10.60
C HIS A 346 0.50 -21.72 9.74
N SER A 347 0.76 -21.57 8.45
CA SER A 347 0.79 -22.70 7.49
C SER A 347 2.21 -23.18 7.18
N SER A 348 2.32 -24.41 6.69
CA SER A 348 3.57 -24.91 6.12
C SER A 348 3.87 -24.28 4.75
N VAL A 349 5.14 -24.27 4.36
CA VAL A 349 5.54 -23.70 3.07
C VAL A 349 4.89 -24.38 1.87
N SER A 350 4.62 -25.69 1.90
CA SER A 350 3.92 -26.35 0.79
C SER A 350 2.45 -25.92 0.70
N GLN A 351 1.79 -25.67 1.83
CA GLN A 351 0.40 -25.19 1.84
C GLN A 351 0.30 -23.76 1.31
N VAL A 352 1.29 -22.92 1.64
CA VAL A 352 1.42 -21.57 1.08
C VAL A 352 1.64 -21.62 -0.44
N ALA A 353 2.50 -22.52 -0.91
CA ALA A 353 2.71 -22.74 -2.34
C ALA A 353 1.43 -23.21 -3.06
N GLU A 354 0.68 -24.12 -2.44
CA GLU A 354 -0.60 -24.61 -2.94
C GLU A 354 -1.64 -23.50 -3.05
N LEU A 355 -1.78 -22.65 -2.03
CA LEU A 355 -2.68 -21.50 -2.07
C LEU A 355 -2.35 -20.58 -3.25
N ALA A 356 -1.08 -20.24 -3.43
CA ALA A 356 -0.62 -19.37 -4.51
C ALA A 356 -0.93 -19.96 -5.90
N TRP A 357 -0.71 -21.27 -6.07
CA TRP A 357 -1.03 -21.99 -7.30
C TRP A 357 -2.53 -22.05 -7.58
N ARG A 358 -3.35 -22.42 -6.59
CA ARG A 358 -4.83 -22.45 -6.71
C ARG A 358 -5.39 -21.08 -7.07
N ALA A 359 -4.85 -20.03 -6.47
CA ALA A 359 -5.26 -18.65 -6.70
C ALA A 359 -4.69 -18.04 -8.00
N ARG A 360 -3.73 -18.70 -8.66
CA ARG A 360 -3.03 -18.17 -9.86
C ARG A 360 -2.43 -16.79 -9.64
N VAL A 361 -1.82 -16.57 -8.48
CA VAL A 361 -1.20 -15.27 -8.16
C VAL A 361 0.03 -15.05 -9.04
N ARG A 362 0.26 -13.81 -9.45
CA ARG A 362 1.39 -13.45 -10.32
C ARG A 362 2.71 -13.45 -9.55
N THR A 363 2.76 -12.81 -8.39
CA THR A 363 3.92 -12.85 -7.49
C THR A 363 3.51 -13.23 -6.06
N LEU A 364 4.20 -14.22 -5.50
CA LEU A 364 4.12 -14.64 -4.11
C LEU A 364 5.29 -14.07 -3.31
N TYR A 365 5.00 -13.32 -2.25
CA TYR A 365 5.98 -12.78 -1.31
C TYR A 365 5.89 -13.54 0.02
N LEU A 366 6.99 -14.19 0.40
CA LEU A 366 7.10 -14.98 1.62
C LEU A 366 7.60 -14.07 2.76
N VAL A 367 6.79 -13.87 3.79
CA VAL A 367 7.15 -13.03 4.95
C VAL A 367 6.92 -13.77 6.28
N HIS A 368 6.95 -13.03 7.39
CA HIS A 368 6.67 -13.55 8.74
C HIS A 368 7.60 -14.72 9.13
N HIS A 369 8.88 -14.62 8.80
CA HIS A 369 9.81 -15.72 9.07
C HIS A 369 10.06 -15.89 10.58
N ASP A 370 10.06 -17.13 11.04
CA ASP A 370 10.29 -17.49 12.45
C ASP A 370 11.62 -16.89 12.97
N PRO A 371 11.64 -16.30 14.19
CA PRO A 371 12.80 -15.60 14.71
C PRO A 371 13.96 -16.53 15.13
N SER A 372 13.70 -17.84 15.29
CA SER A 372 14.74 -18.84 15.56
C SER A 372 15.48 -19.26 14.29
N GLN A 373 14.91 -19.01 13.11
CA GLN A 373 15.49 -19.38 11.82
C GLN A 373 16.50 -18.33 11.31
N ASN A 374 17.62 -18.81 10.79
CA ASN A 374 18.64 -17.98 10.14
C ASN A 374 18.29 -17.71 8.66
N ASP A 375 19.12 -16.92 7.98
CA ASP A 375 18.90 -16.56 6.58
C ASP A 375 18.94 -17.78 5.63
N ASP A 376 19.76 -18.79 5.93
CA ASP A 376 19.86 -20.00 5.10
C ASP A 376 18.59 -20.87 5.20
N ALA A 377 17.91 -20.85 6.35
CA ALA A 377 16.59 -21.47 6.49
C ALA A 377 15.52 -20.74 5.66
N ILE A 378 15.61 -19.41 5.53
CA ILE A 378 14.72 -18.65 4.63
C ILE A 378 15.00 -19.01 3.17
N ASP A 379 16.28 -19.11 2.77
CA ASP A 379 16.66 -19.56 1.42
C ASP A 379 16.13 -20.96 1.12
N ALA A 380 16.23 -21.88 2.08
CA ALA A 380 15.70 -23.24 1.93
C ALA A 380 14.18 -23.24 1.74
N LYS A 381 13.44 -22.43 2.51
CA LYS A 381 11.98 -22.25 2.34
C LYS A 381 11.65 -21.68 0.96
N LEU A 382 12.35 -20.63 0.53
CA LEU A 382 12.18 -20.03 -0.79
C LEU A 382 12.40 -21.06 -1.91
N ALA A 383 13.52 -21.80 -1.86
CA ALA A 383 13.84 -22.83 -2.84
C ALA A 383 12.82 -23.97 -2.85
N GLY A 384 12.31 -24.36 -1.66
CA GLY A 384 11.25 -25.35 -1.51
C GLY A 384 9.96 -24.93 -2.20
N VAL A 385 9.49 -23.70 -1.96
CA VAL A 385 8.29 -23.15 -2.61
C VAL A 385 8.46 -23.05 -4.13
N GLN A 386 9.62 -22.58 -4.60
CA GLN A 386 9.93 -22.52 -6.04
C GLN A 386 9.91 -23.89 -6.69
N THR A 387 10.51 -24.90 -6.04
CA THR A 387 10.52 -26.29 -6.53
C THR A 387 9.11 -26.86 -6.58
N TRP A 388 8.31 -26.63 -5.54
CA TRP A 388 6.92 -27.08 -5.48
C TRP A 388 6.09 -26.49 -6.63
N LEU A 389 6.18 -25.17 -6.85
CA LEU A 389 5.43 -24.48 -7.90
C LEU A 389 5.87 -24.90 -9.31
N ALA A 390 7.19 -25.09 -9.53
CA ALA A 390 7.71 -25.61 -10.79
C ALA A 390 7.17 -27.02 -11.09
N GLY A 391 7.07 -27.88 -10.07
CA GLY A 391 6.46 -29.21 -10.17
C GLY A 391 4.98 -29.19 -10.55
N HIS A 392 4.27 -28.09 -10.31
CA HIS A 392 2.85 -27.89 -10.65
C HIS A 392 2.65 -26.98 -11.88
N SER A 393 3.71 -26.71 -12.65
CA SER A 393 3.69 -25.83 -13.85
C SER A 393 3.11 -24.44 -13.58
N ALA A 394 3.33 -23.88 -12.38
CA ALA A 394 2.87 -22.54 -12.05
C ALA A 394 3.79 -21.47 -12.65
N GLU A 395 3.21 -20.41 -13.22
CA GLU A 395 3.95 -19.22 -13.67
C GLU A 395 4.21 -18.21 -12.54
N THR A 396 3.74 -18.51 -11.32
CA THR A 396 3.88 -17.66 -10.15
C THR A 396 5.35 -17.41 -9.82
N ARG A 397 5.75 -16.14 -9.80
CA ARG A 397 7.07 -15.73 -9.31
C ARG A 397 7.09 -15.75 -7.79
N VAL A 398 8.13 -16.27 -7.17
CA VAL A 398 8.27 -16.31 -5.69
C VAL A 398 9.45 -15.48 -5.23
N ILE A 399 9.25 -14.66 -4.20
CA ILE A 399 10.26 -13.79 -3.62
C ILE A 399 10.20 -13.88 -2.09
N ALA A 400 11.33 -14.11 -1.44
CA ALA A 400 11.52 -13.75 -0.03
C ALA A 400 12.10 -12.32 -0.02
N PRO A 401 11.33 -11.30 0.43
CA PRO A 401 11.77 -9.92 0.36
C PRO A 401 12.82 -9.64 1.44
N VAL A 402 13.78 -8.78 1.08
CA VAL A 402 14.71 -8.18 2.04
C VAL A 402 14.10 -6.87 2.55
N GLU A 403 14.37 -6.50 3.79
CA GLU A 403 13.99 -5.19 4.30
C GLU A 403 14.48 -4.05 3.40
N ARG A 404 13.61 -3.04 3.26
CA ARG A 404 13.74 -1.88 2.38
C ARG A 404 13.79 -2.24 0.90
N ALA A 405 13.42 -3.46 0.52
CA ALA A 405 13.17 -3.78 -0.88
C ALA A 405 11.93 -3.03 -1.36
N HIS A 406 12.09 -2.31 -2.47
CA HIS A 406 11.02 -1.62 -3.18
C HIS A 406 10.62 -2.45 -4.41
N VAL A 407 9.32 -2.65 -4.61
CA VAL A 407 8.79 -3.37 -5.77
C VAL A 407 7.64 -2.58 -6.38
N GLU A 408 7.72 -2.36 -7.69
CA GLU A 408 6.63 -1.79 -8.46
C GLU A 408 5.65 -2.90 -8.87
N ILE A 409 4.37 -2.66 -8.65
CA ILE A 409 3.25 -3.53 -9.02
C ILE A 409 2.42 -2.82 -10.07
#